data_AF-A0A9X3CM51-F1
#
_entry.id   AF-A0A9X3CM51-F1
#
_cell.length_a   1.000
_cell.length_b   1.000
_cell.length_c   1.000
_cell.angle_alpha   90.00
_cell.angle_beta   90.00
_cell.angle_gamma   90.00
#
_symmetry.space_group_name_H-M   'P 1'
#
loop_
_entity.id
_entity.type
_entity.pdbx_description
1 polymer ?
#
loop_
_entity_poly.entity_id
_entity_poly.type
_entity_poly.pdbx_seq_one_letter_code
_entity_poly.pdbx_strand_id
1 'polypeptide(L)'
;MIKTHRNFLLPESNGYHVNIDINPIGHLDIDIIESKEHHDSEFEQVTFKHAGAVTHIQGVDQHNKQLWNLPLHCQDARELNALILRANDEFETLMRDL
;
A
#
# COMPACT_ATOMS: atom_id res chain seq x y z
N MET A 1 9.83 -6.31 -14.69
CA MET A 1 9.53 -5.50 -13.49
C MET A 1 9.45 -6.42 -12.29
N ILE A 2 10.07 -6.03 -11.17
CA ILE A 2 10.09 -6.84 -9.94
C ILE A 2 9.02 -6.24 -9.01
N LYS A 3 8.04 -7.04 -8.59
CA LYS A 3 7.07 -6.63 -7.57
C LYS A 3 7.77 -6.58 -6.22
N THR A 4 7.55 -5.52 -5.45
CA THR A 4 8.07 -5.45 -4.08
C THR A 4 7.02 -5.94 -3.10
N HIS A 5 7.32 -7.04 -2.42
CA HIS A 5 6.47 -7.61 -1.40
C HIS A 5 6.88 -7.13 0.00
N ARG A 6 5.90 -6.73 0.81
CA ARG A 6 6.08 -6.32 2.20
C ARG A 6 4.99 -6.85 3.11
N ASN A 7 5.41 -7.28 4.30
CA ASN A 7 4.52 -7.77 5.33
C ASN A 7 4.53 -6.80 6.51
N PHE A 8 3.34 -6.39 6.93
CA PHE A 8 3.13 -5.46 8.03
C PHE A 8 2.19 -6.08 9.06
N LEU A 9 2.20 -5.50 10.26
CA LEU A 9 1.29 -5.88 11.35
C LEU A 9 0.32 -4.74 11.62
N LEU A 10 -0.98 -5.05 11.69
CA LEU A 10 -2.00 -4.06 12.02
C LEU A 10 -1.97 -3.75 13.53
N PRO A 11 -1.73 -2.48 13.93
CA PRO A 11 -1.70 -2.08 15.33
C PRO A 11 -3.06 -2.18 16.01
N GLU A 12 -4.16 -2.06 15.26
CA GLU A 12 -5.52 -2.00 15.82
C GLU A 12 -6.27 -3.35 15.73
N SER A 13 -5.95 -4.19 14.74
CA SER A 13 -6.65 -5.46 14.48
C SER A 13 -5.96 -6.65 15.15
N ASN A 14 -5.57 -6.50 16.42
CA ASN A 14 -4.99 -7.59 17.22
C ASN A 14 -3.71 -8.22 16.60
N GLY A 15 -2.96 -7.44 15.80
CA GLY A 15 -1.73 -7.89 15.15
C GLY A 15 -1.93 -8.72 13.88
N TYR A 16 -3.04 -8.53 13.14
CA TYR A 16 -3.23 -9.19 11.84
C TYR A 16 -2.08 -8.90 10.88
N HIS A 17 -1.70 -9.92 10.12
CA HIS A 17 -0.67 -9.85 9.11
C HIS A 17 -1.28 -9.31 7.81
N VAL A 18 -0.64 -8.27 7.29
CA VAL A 18 -1.03 -7.66 6.03
C VAL A 18 0.13 -7.79 5.07
N ASN A 19 -0.15 -8.41 3.95
CA ASN A 19 0.77 -8.50 2.83
C ASN A 19 0.42 -7.37 1.86
N ILE A 20 1.41 -6.61 1.46
CA ILE A 20 1.26 -5.54 0.47
C ILE A 20 2.25 -5.79 -0.65
N ASP A 21 1.71 -5.95 -1.85
CA ASP A 21 2.48 -6.06 -3.08
C ASP A 21 2.44 -4.72 -3.83
N ILE A 22 3.60 -4.07 -3.90
CA ILE A 22 3.79 -2.83 -4.62
C ILE A 22 4.15 -3.17 -6.06
N ASN A 23 3.25 -2.88 -7.00
CA ASN A 23 3.47 -3.10 -8.42
C ASN A 23 4.03 -1.82 -9.08
N PRO A 24 5.22 -1.86 -9.71
CA PRO A 24 5.80 -0.71 -10.41
C PRO A 24 5.03 -0.28 -11.67
N ILE A 25 3.89 -0.90 -11.95
CA ILE A 25 2.93 -0.50 -12.99
C ILE A 25 1.81 0.40 -12.44
N GLY A 26 1.93 0.90 -11.20
CA GLY A 26 1.07 1.97 -10.67
C GLY A 26 -0.03 1.53 -9.70
N HIS A 27 -0.01 0.30 -9.20
CA HIS A 27 -1.01 -0.18 -8.24
C HIS A 27 -0.39 -0.99 -7.09
N LEU A 28 -1.13 -1.08 -5.99
CA LEU A 28 -0.83 -1.94 -4.87
C LEU A 28 -1.95 -2.94 -4.65
N ASP A 29 -1.55 -4.16 -4.31
CA ASP A 29 -2.44 -5.22 -3.85
C ASP A 29 -2.21 -5.39 -2.34
N ILE A 30 -3.28 -5.61 -1.59
CA ILE A 30 -3.27 -5.78 -0.13
C ILE A 30 -4.06 -7.03 0.22
N ASP A 31 -3.43 -7.94 0.96
CA ASP A 31 -4.06 -9.13 1.50
C ASP A 31 -3.96 -9.14 3.02
N ILE A 32 -5.10 -9.15 3.70
CA ILE A 32 -5.19 -9.34 5.15
C ILE A 32 -5.38 -10.84 5.41
N ILE A 33 -4.35 -11.50 5.93
CA ILE A 33 -4.27 -12.97 5.97
C ILE A 33 -5.39 -13.55 6.84
N GLU A 34 -5.60 -12.99 8.03
CA GLU A 34 -6.52 -13.51 9.03
C GLU A 34 -7.98 -13.35 8.63
N SER A 35 -8.35 -12.22 8.01
CA SER A 35 -9.72 -11.97 7.57
C SER A 35 -10.02 -12.45 6.15
N LYS A 36 -9.00 -12.87 5.40
CA LYS A 36 -9.08 -13.22 3.97
C LYS A 36 -9.68 -12.09 3.13
N GLU A 37 -9.43 -10.86 3.55
CA GLU A 37 -9.82 -9.66 2.83
C GLU A 37 -8.70 -9.29 1.86
N HIS A 38 -9.11 -8.93 0.65
CA HIS A 38 -8.23 -8.48 -0.41
C HIS A 38 -8.70 -7.12 -0.88
N HIS A 39 -7.76 -6.19 -1.02
CA HIS A 39 -7.98 -4.86 -1.56
C HIS A 39 -6.93 -4.55 -2.62
N ASP A 40 -7.32 -3.79 -3.63
CA ASP A 40 -6.41 -3.27 -4.63
C ASP A 40 -6.57 -1.76 -4.76
N SER A 41 -5.54 -1.03 -5.20
CA SER A 41 -5.71 0.40 -5.49
C SER A 41 -4.59 0.94 -6.36
N GLU A 42 -4.91 1.94 -7.17
CA GLU A 42 -3.89 2.72 -7.90
C GLU A 42 -3.14 3.62 -6.92
N PHE A 43 -1.84 3.84 -7.16
CA PHE A 43 -1.02 4.71 -6.30
C PHE A 43 -1.60 6.12 -6.19
N GLU A 44 -2.20 6.65 -7.26
CA GLU A 44 -2.84 7.97 -7.29
C GLU A 44 -4.06 8.07 -6.36
N GLN A 45 -4.71 6.93 -6.09
CA GLN A 45 -5.89 6.84 -5.24
C GLN A 45 -5.53 6.52 -3.78
N VAL A 46 -4.25 6.25 -3.49
CA VAL A 46 -3.77 5.95 -2.15
C VAL A 46 -3.30 7.21 -1.43
N THR A 47 -3.82 7.39 -0.23
CA THR A 47 -3.51 8.54 0.63
C THR A 47 -3.09 8.09 2.01
N PHE A 48 -2.12 8.81 2.58
CA PHE A 48 -1.59 8.57 3.91
C PHE A 48 -2.06 9.67 4.85
N LYS A 49 -2.82 9.32 5.88
CA LYS A 49 -3.32 10.24 6.91
C LYS A 49 -2.74 9.87 8.26
N HIS A 50 -1.81 10.69 8.73
CA HIS A 50 -1.24 10.50 10.06
C HIS A 50 -2.27 10.82 11.16
N ALA A 51 -2.45 9.90 12.10
CA ALA A 51 -3.43 10.00 13.18
C ALA A 51 -2.80 9.53 14.50
N GLY A 52 -2.04 10.42 15.15
CA GLY A 52 -1.45 10.17 16.46
C GLY A 52 -0.35 9.10 16.42
N ALA A 53 -0.64 7.91 16.96
CA ALA A 53 0.35 6.81 17.04
C ALA A 53 0.43 5.96 15.77
N VAL A 54 -0.55 6.07 14.87
CA VAL A 54 -0.67 5.29 13.64
C VAL A 54 -0.82 6.20 12.44
N THR A 55 -0.56 5.67 11.26
CA THR A 55 -0.87 6.33 9.99
C THR A 55 -1.88 5.47 9.25
N HIS A 56 -3.00 6.08 8.91
CA HIS A 56 -4.05 5.45 8.12
C HIS A 56 -3.71 5.54 6.65
N ILE A 57 -3.74 4.40 5.99
CA ILE A 57 -3.63 4.29 4.54
C ILE A 57 -5.04 4.08 4.02
N GLN A 58 -5.44 4.94 3.09
CA GLN A 58 -6.76 4.91 2.50
C GLN A 58 -6.60 4.79 1.00
N GLY A 59 -7.42 3.94 0.40
CA GLY A 59 -7.49 3.80 -1.04
C GLY A 59 -8.88 3.41 -1.49
N VAL A 60 -9.00 3.22 -2.79
CA VAL A 60 -10.24 2.83 -3.44
C VAL A 60 -9.98 1.56 -4.24
N ASP A 61 -10.75 0.52 -3.96
CA ASP A 61 -10.74 -0.73 -4.72
C ASP A 61 -11.05 -0.47 -6.19
N GLN A 62 -10.21 -0.94 -7.12
CA GLN A 62 -10.42 -0.67 -8.54
C GLN A 62 -11.67 -1.38 -9.05
N HIS A 63 -11.94 -2.59 -8.55
CA HIS A 63 -13.01 -3.46 -9.01
C HIS A 63 -14.41 -3.00 -8.56
N ASN A 64 -14.57 -2.69 -7.28
CA ASN A 64 -15.89 -2.41 -6.68
C ASN A 64 -16.07 -0.94 -6.24
N LYS A 65 -15.02 -0.10 -6.38
CA LYS A 65 -14.98 1.30 -5.94
C LYS A 65 -15.25 1.50 -4.44
N GLN A 66 -15.03 0.47 -3.63
CA GLN A 66 -15.16 0.53 -2.19
C GLN A 66 -13.95 1.24 -1.59
N LEU A 67 -14.20 2.12 -0.63
CA LEU A 67 -13.14 2.75 0.15
C LEU A 67 -12.63 1.74 1.18
N TRP A 68 -11.32 1.54 1.21
CA TRP A 68 -10.65 0.77 2.25
C TRP A 68 -9.76 1.68 3.09
N ASN A 69 -9.54 1.29 4.34
CA ASN A 69 -8.77 2.05 5.31
C ASN A 69 -8.01 1.08 6.22
N LEU A 70 -6.69 1.20 6.23
CA LEU A 70 -5.79 0.33 6.97
C LEU A 70 -4.89 1.15 7.88
N PRO A 71 -4.95 0.93 9.21
CA PRO A 71 -4.01 1.55 10.13
C PRO A 71 -2.67 0.82 10.05
N LEU A 72 -1.57 1.53 9.80
CA LEU A 72 -0.21 1.00 9.95
C LEU A 72 0.55 1.76 11.04
N HIS A 73 1.58 1.13 11.60
CA HIS A 73 2.55 1.87 12.39
C HIS A 73 3.17 3.00 11.56
N CYS A 74 3.49 4.11 12.22
CA CYS A 74 4.03 5.29 11.52
C CYS A 74 5.32 5.00 10.75
N GLN A 75 6.13 4.06 11.23
CA GLN A 75 7.36 3.63 10.57
C GLN A 75 7.05 2.82 9.31
N ASP A 76 6.15 1.84 9.42
CA ASP A 76 5.71 0.98 8.32
C ASP A 76 5.05 1.79 7.20
N ALA A 77 4.18 2.74 7.57
CA ALA A 77 3.55 3.63 6.60
C ALA A 77 4.56 4.53 5.85
N ARG A 78 5.63 4.98 6.52
CA ARG A 78 6.71 5.73 5.88
C ARG A 78 7.52 4.85 4.94
N GLU A 79 7.81 3.62 5.33
CA GLU A 79 8.50 2.66 4.47
C GLU A 79 7.67 2.39 3.22
N LEU A 80 6.38 2.07 3.38
CA LEU A 80 5.50 1.80 2.24
C LEU A 80 5.41 3.00 1.29
N ASN A 81 5.24 4.21 1.82
CA ASN A 81 5.23 5.41 0.99
C ASN A 81 6.55 5.60 0.21
N ALA A 82 7.69 5.32 0.85
CA ALA A 82 8.99 5.37 0.18
C ALA A 82 9.13 4.31 -0.93
N LEU A 83 8.54 3.12 -0.73
CA LEU A 83 8.51 2.06 -1.74
C LEU A 83 7.62 2.43 -2.93
N ILE A 84 6.44 3.01 -2.69
CA ILE A 84 5.54 3.49 -3.74
C ILE A 84 6.24 4.60 -4.56
N LEU A 85 6.86 5.57 -3.89
CA LEU A 85 7.59 6.65 -4.57
C LEU A 85 8.75 6.12 -5.40
N ARG A 86 9.52 5.14 -4.88
CA ARG A 86 10.59 4.50 -5.64
C ARG A 86 10.06 3.74 -6.85
N ALA A 87 8.97 2.99 -6.69
CA ALA A 87 8.38 2.22 -7.78
C ALA A 87 7.86 3.15 -8.89
N ASN A 88 7.32 4.32 -8.54
CA ASN A 88 6.95 5.37 -9.49
C ASN A 88 8.16 6.02 -10.17
N ASP A 89 9.21 6.36 -9.42
CA ASP A 89 10.43 6.96 -9.98
C ASP A 89 11.18 6.00 -10.92
N GLU A 90 11.21 4.70 -10.59
CA GLU A 90 11.72 3.65 -11.46
C GLU A 90 10.91 3.55 -12.76
N PHE A 91 9.59 3.72 -12.70
CA PHE A 91 8.73 3.76 -13.88
C PHE A 91 9.01 4.99 -14.75
N GLU A 92 9.09 6.18 -14.15
CA GLU A 92 9.38 7.43 -14.86
C GLU A 92 10.77 7.43 -15.51
N THR A 93 11.78 6.88 -14.81
CA THR A 93 13.13 6.71 -15.36
C THR A 93 13.12 5.77 -16.57
N LEU A 94 12.40 4.65 -16.48
CA LEU A 94 12.28 3.70 -17.59
C LEU A 94 11.63 4.33 -18.84
N MET A 95 10.64 5.19 -18.63
CA MET A 95 9.93 5.91 -19.70
C MET A 95 10.75 7.06 -20.31
N ARG A 96 11.81 7.50 -19.64
CA ARG A 96 12.69 8.58 -20.08
C ARG A 96 13.87 8.10 -20.93
N ASP A 97 14.27 6.83 -20.78
CA ASP A 97 15.35 6.19 -21.53
C ASP A 97 14.89 5.50 -22.84
N LEU A 98 13.61 5.67 -23.23
CA LEU A 98 13.00 5.13 -24.45
C LEU A 98 12.85 6.20 -25.54
#